data_AF-A0AAD9IMV1-F1
#
_entry.id   AF-A0AAD9IMV1-F1
#
_cell.length_a   1.000
_cell.length_b   1.000
_cell.length_c   1.000
_cell.angle_alpha   90.00
_cell.angle_beta   90.00
_cell.angle_gamma   90.00
#
_symmetry.space_group_name_H-M   'P 1'
#
loop_
_entity.id
_entity.type
_entity.pdbx_description
1 polymer ?
#
loop_
_entity_poly.entity_id
_entity_poly.type
_entity_poly.pdbx_seq_one_letter_code
_entity_poly.pdbx_strand_id
1 'polypeptide(L)'
;MVRLDDEAALSSLDSSMKRNNALLRRIRTLSDESRAAVLEEIGTTNQSRFVAEAAAALVEGLQRPREVAAAAEVAAALHRRYADLAAGLEQALARELPSPSAPTTEDRPALVRRRALLRLAVELVATETVPAALTLIGGEVRRLCAAASESGNVAALSLLASLAKAGREELLGLGIGGLSASDSDAAAARLREEIGLAWHAPAGARQQLFAALRAALEAAATRLARERARSSAWRRATPGTWFGAAT
;
A
#
# COMPACT_ATOMS: atom_id res chain seq x y z
N MET A 1 20.11 13.90 -14.10
CA MET A 1 18.64 13.81 -14.01
C MET A 1 18.08 15.15 -14.42
N VAL A 2 17.54 15.26 -15.65
CA VAL A 2 17.11 16.54 -16.23
C VAL A 2 15.80 16.94 -15.56
N ARG A 3 15.82 17.98 -14.73
CA ARG A 3 14.61 18.71 -14.35
C ARG A 3 14.10 19.36 -15.63
N LEU A 4 12.85 19.08 -16.02
CA LEU A 4 12.19 19.83 -17.09
C LEU A 4 11.82 21.21 -16.53
N ASP A 5 12.83 22.05 -16.31
CA ASP A 5 12.66 23.49 -16.10
C ASP A 5 12.49 24.21 -17.46
N ASP A 6 11.92 23.52 -18.45
CA ASP A 6 11.54 24.14 -19.71
C ASP A 6 10.11 24.64 -19.57
N GLU A 7 9.95 25.81 -18.95
CA GLU A 7 8.70 26.59 -19.00
C GLU A 7 8.22 26.74 -20.46
N ALA A 8 9.17 26.80 -21.40
CA ALA A 8 8.94 26.72 -22.84
C ALA A 8 8.32 25.38 -23.29
N ALA A 9 8.79 24.23 -22.80
CA ALA A 9 8.19 22.94 -23.11
C ALA A 9 6.77 22.83 -22.54
N LEU A 10 6.55 23.27 -21.30
CA LEU A 10 5.21 23.30 -20.69
C LEU A 10 4.24 24.23 -21.41
N SER A 11 4.72 25.34 -21.98
CA SER A 11 3.91 26.28 -22.75
C SER A 11 3.39 25.69 -24.08
N SER A 12 4.07 24.68 -24.61
CA SER A 12 3.69 23.98 -25.84
C SER A 12 2.60 22.91 -25.65
N LEU A 13 2.32 22.53 -24.40
CA LEU A 13 1.36 21.48 -24.05
C LEU A 13 -0.07 22.04 -23.89
N ASP A 14 -1.08 21.19 -24.11
CA ASP A 14 -2.48 21.61 -23.96
C ASP A 14 -2.81 21.86 -22.48
N SER A 15 -3.06 23.12 -22.11
CA SER A 15 -3.44 23.54 -20.75
C SER A 15 -4.95 23.70 -20.58
N SER A 16 -5.77 23.26 -21.53
CA SER A 16 -7.22 23.46 -21.49
C SER A 16 -7.83 22.72 -20.31
N MET A 17 -8.79 23.36 -19.65
CA MET A 17 -9.56 22.74 -18.57
C MET A 17 -10.26 21.46 -19.04
N LYS A 18 -10.70 21.42 -20.31
CA LYS A 18 -11.34 20.24 -20.90
C LYS A 18 -10.40 19.04 -20.90
N ARG A 19 -9.15 19.22 -21.37
CA ARG A 19 -8.16 18.15 -21.43
C ARG A 19 -7.77 17.68 -20.03
N ASN A 20 -7.50 18.60 -19.12
CA ASN A 20 -7.17 18.27 -17.73
C ASN A 20 -8.31 17.54 -17.02
N ASN A 21 -9.56 18.01 -17.14
CA ASN A 21 -10.70 17.31 -16.52
C ASN A 21 -10.91 15.90 -17.09
N ALA A 22 -10.66 15.68 -18.38
CA ALA A 22 -10.71 14.35 -18.97
C ALA A 22 -9.61 13.44 -18.39
N LEU A 23 -8.39 13.96 -18.29
CA LEU A 23 -7.27 13.24 -17.68
C LEU A 23 -7.54 12.90 -16.20
N LEU A 24 -8.05 13.84 -15.40
CA LEU A 24 -8.41 13.60 -13.99
C LEU A 24 -9.44 12.47 -13.83
N ARG A 25 -10.43 12.40 -14.74
CA ARG A 25 -11.41 11.31 -14.74
C ARG A 25 -10.76 9.96 -15.03
N ARG A 26 -9.83 9.92 -15.99
CA ARG A 26 -9.10 8.70 -16.35
C ARG A 26 -8.16 8.23 -15.24
N ILE A 27 -7.46 9.16 -14.59
CA ILE A 27 -6.64 8.86 -13.40
C ILE A 27 -7.51 8.24 -12.29
N ARG A 28 -8.73 8.77 -12.06
CA ARG A 28 -9.63 8.26 -11.03
C ARG A 28 -10.16 6.84 -11.31
N THR A 29 -10.12 6.39 -12.55
CA THR A 29 -10.53 5.03 -12.97
C THR A 29 -9.37 4.23 -13.54
N LEU A 30 -8.14 4.54 -13.12
CA LEU A 30 -6.93 3.92 -13.65
C LEU A 30 -6.95 2.41 -13.44
N SER A 31 -6.51 1.70 -14.47
CA SER A 31 -6.28 0.26 -14.48
C SER A 31 -4.97 -0.05 -15.18
N ASP A 32 -4.51 -1.29 -15.10
CA ASP A 32 -3.29 -1.71 -15.80
C ASP A 32 -3.43 -1.57 -17.32
N GLU A 33 -4.63 -1.85 -17.85
CA GLU A 33 -4.95 -1.76 -19.28
C GLU A 33 -5.01 -0.31 -19.78
N SER A 34 -5.47 0.63 -18.94
CA SER A 34 -5.56 2.06 -19.30
C SER A 34 -4.28 2.84 -19.00
N ARG A 35 -3.31 2.23 -18.31
CA ARG A 35 -2.05 2.87 -17.87
C ARG A 35 -1.31 3.57 -19.00
N ALA A 36 -1.06 2.87 -20.11
CA ALA A 36 -0.30 3.42 -21.23
C ALA A 36 -0.97 4.67 -21.83
N ALA A 37 -2.29 4.60 -22.05
CA ALA A 37 -3.05 5.73 -22.57
C ALA A 37 -3.08 6.93 -21.60
N VAL A 38 -3.12 6.69 -20.29
CA VAL A 38 -3.04 7.74 -19.27
C VAL A 38 -1.65 8.40 -19.27
N LEU A 39 -0.58 7.62 -19.38
CA LEU A 39 0.80 8.14 -19.43
C LEU A 39 1.04 8.97 -20.70
N GLU A 40 0.53 8.54 -21.85
CA GLU A 40 0.58 9.34 -23.10
C GLU A 40 -0.15 10.67 -22.93
N GLU A 41 -1.36 10.65 -22.36
CA GLU A 41 -2.14 11.87 -22.13
C GLU A 41 -1.48 12.81 -21.11
N ILE A 42 -0.82 12.27 -20.09
CA ILE A 42 0.05 13.05 -19.19
C ILE A 42 1.16 13.73 -19.98
N GLY A 43 1.79 13.01 -20.90
CA GLY A 43 2.85 13.49 -21.77
C GLY A 43 2.47 14.74 -22.56
N THR A 44 1.24 14.80 -23.09
CA THR A 44 0.77 15.85 -24.02
C THR A 44 -0.04 16.98 -23.36
N THR A 45 -0.30 16.91 -22.05
CA THR A 45 -1.17 17.87 -21.33
C THR A 45 -0.34 18.64 -20.32
N ASN A 46 -0.63 19.94 -20.15
CA ASN A 46 -0.06 20.76 -19.07
C ASN A 46 -0.97 20.68 -17.84
N GLN A 47 -0.45 20.11 -16.75
CA GLN A 47 -1.17 19.89 -15.49
C GLN A 47 -0.78 20.88 -14.38
N SER A 48 -0.01 21.95 -14.66
CA SER A 48 0.50 22.85 -13.61
C SER A 48 -0.59 23.42 -12.69
N ARG A 49 -1.81 23.62 -13.21
CA ARG A 49 -2.97 24.11 -12.44
C ARG A 49 -3.83 23.01 -11.80
N PHE A 50 -3.50 21.75 -12.05
CA PHE A 50 -4.31 20.58 -11.67
C PHE A 50 -3.50 19.52 -10.90
N VAL A 51 -2.28 19.86 -10.43
CA VAL A 51 -1.37 18.90 -9.78
C VAL A 51 -1.99 18.32 -8.51
N ALA A 52 -2.61 19.16 -7.67
CA ALA A 52 -3.24 18.72 -6.43
C ALA A 52 -4.44 17.81 -6.70
N GLU A 53 -5.27 18.16 -7.69
CA GLU A 53 -6.41 17.38 -8.12
C GLU A 53 -6.01 16.04 -8.75
N ALA A 54 -4.88 16.01 -9.48
CA ALA A 54 -4.33 14.79 -10.05
C ALA A 54 -3.86 13.84 -8.93
N ALA A 55 -3.17 14.37 -7.91
CA ALA A 55 -2.76 13.60 -6.74
C ALA A 55 -3.97 13.05 -5.98
N ALA A 56 -4.99 13.88 -5.73
CA ALA A 56 -6.22 13.45 -5.07
C ALA A 56 -6.96 12.38 -5.90
N ALA A 57 -7.12 12.59 -7.21
CA ALA A 57 -7.78 11.64 -8.11
C ALA A 57 -7.10 10.27 -8.12
N LEU A 58 -5.76 10.24 -8.05
CA LEU A 58 -4.99 9.00 -8.04
C LEU A 58 -5.26 8.18 -6.77
N VAL A 59 -5.23 8.82 -5.60
CA VAL A 59 -5.44 8.14 -4.30
C VAL A 59 -6.90 7.78 -4.06
N GLU A 60 -7.84 8.65 -4.44
CA GLU A 60 -9.27 8.39 -4.34
C GLU A 60 -9.72 7.29 -5.31
N GLY A 61 -9.16 7.29 -6.52
CA GLY A 61 -9.45 6.32 -7.57
C GLY A 61 -8.88 4.93 -7.32
N LEU A 62 -7.85 4.79 -6.48
CA LEU A 62 -7.24 3.50 -6.20
C LEU A 62 -8.17 2.61 -5.38
N GLN A 63 -8.62 1.51 -5.96
CA GLN A 63 -9.55 0.58 -5.32
C GLN A 63 -8.92 -0.78 -5.01
N ARG A 64 -8.00 -1.26 -5.85
CA ARG A 64 -7.50 -2.64 -5.78
C ARG A 64 -5.98 -2.72 -5.82
N PRO A 65 -5.37 -3.71 -5.12
CA PRO A 65 -3.92 -3.87 -5.13
C PRO A 65 -3.28 -4.10 -6.51
N ARG A 66 -4.04 -4.63 -7.49
CA ARG A 66 -3.55 -4.82 -8.86
C ARG A 66 -3.32 -3.51 -9.62
N GLU A 67 -3.96 -2.42 -9.19
CA GLU A 67 -3.84 -1.09 -9.81
C GLU A 67 -2.64 -0.31 -9.25
N VAL A 68 -2.00 -0.82 -8.18
CA VAL A 68 -0.92 -0.10 -7.46
C VAL A 68 0.29 0.18 -8.36
N ALA A 69 0.72 -0.79 -9.17
CA ALA A 69 1.85 -0.59 -10.07
C ALA A 69 1.58 0.51 -11.10
N ALA A 70 0.39 0.51 -11.70
CA ALA A 70 -0.04 1.56 -12.61
C ALA A 70 -0.12 2.93 -11.92
N ALA A 71 -0.67 2.97 -10.70
CA ALA A 71 -0.76 4.20 -9.92
C ALA A 71 0.62 4.75 -9.55
N ALA A 72 1.56 3.90 -9.15
CA ALA A 72 2.93 4.29 -8.83
C ALA A 72 3.66 4.85 -10.07
N GLU A 73 3.49 4.24 -11.24
CA GLU A 73 4.09 4.73 -12.49
C GLU A 73 3.51 6.09 -12.91
N VAL A 74 2.19 6.27 -12.78
CA VAL A 74 1.52 7.56 -13.02
C VAL A 74 1.99 8.62 -12.02
N ALA A 75 2.10 8.28 -10.74
CA ALA A 75 2.64 9.19 -9.71
C ALA A 75 4.07 9.61 -10.04
N ALA A 76 4.94 8.66 -10.40
CA ALA A 76 6.31 8.94 -10.78
C ALA A 76 6.39 9.83 -12.04
N ALA A 77 5.56 9.57 -13.05
CA ALA A 77 5.51 10.37 -14.27
C ALA A 77 5.10 11.82 -14.00
N LEU A 78 4.08 12.03 -13.17
CA LEU A 78 3.67 13.37 -12.75
C LEU A 78 4.73 14.02 -11.86
N HIS A 79 5.34 13.28 -10.92
CA HIS A 79 6.30 13.83 -9.97
C HIS A 79 7.60 14.29 -10.64
N ARG A 80 8.05 13.57 -11.68
CA ARG A 80 9.19 14.00 -12.52
C ARG A 80 8.98 15.37 -13.17
N ARG A 81 7.72 15.76 -13.41
CA ARG A 81 7.36 17.04 -14.05
C ARG A 81 6.91 18.10 -13.04
N TYR A 82 6.27 17.70 -11.95
CA TYR A 82 5.69 18.61 -10.94
C TYR A 82 6.14 18.21 -9.54
N ALA A 83 7.07 18.96 -8.96
CA ALA A 83 7.60 18.70 -7.62
C ALA A 83 6.48 18.72 -6.54
N ASP A 84 5.50 19.62 -6.70
CA ASP A 84 4.38 19.80 -5.77
C ASP A 84 3.42 18.61 -5.70
N LEU A 85 3.53 17.64 -6.63
CA LEU A 85 2.72 16.42 -6.60
C LEU A 85 2.92 15.65 -5.29
N ALA A 86 4.15 15.61 -4.76
CA ALA A 86 4.47 14.85 -3.57
C ALA A 86 3.63 15.30 -2.36
N ALA A 87 3.48 16.62 -2.17
CA ALA A 87 2.66 17.19 -1.10
C ALA A 87 1.17 16.85 -1.28
N GLY A 88 0.66 16.89 -2.51
CA GLY A 88 -0.72 16.49 -2.82
C GLY A 88 -0.98 15.01 -2.53
N LEU A 89 -0.04 14.13 -2.87
CA LEU A 89 -0.13 12.69 -2.61
C LEU A 89 -0.08 12.41 -1.10
N GLU A 90 0.81 13.08 -0.37
CA GLU A 90 0.89 12.97 1.09
C GLU A 90 -0.43 13.35 1.76
N GLN A 91 -1.00 14.50 1.40
CA GLN A 91 -2.27 14.98 1.95
C GLN A 91 -3.42 14.01 1.65
N ALA A 92 -3.50 13.50 0.41
CA ALA A 92 -4.52 12.55 0.02
C ALA A 92 -4.37 11.21 0.77
N LEU A 93 -3.15 10.69 0.93
CA LEU A 93 -2.90 9.48 1.72
C LEU A 93 -3.22 9.67 3.21
N ALA A 94 -2.86 10.83 3.77
CA ALA A 94 -3.14 11.17 5.17
C ALA A 94 -4.63 11.22 5.48
N ARG A 95 -5.46 11.57 4.48
CA ARG A 95 -6.92 11.55 4.58
C ARG A 95 -7.50 10.13 4.48
N GLU A 96 -6.95 9.30 3.59
CA GLU A 96 -7.58 8.02 3.21
C GLU A 96 -7.07 6.79 3.97
N LEU A 97 -5.82 6.81 4.50
CA LEU A 97 -5.24 5.67 5.23
C LEU A 97 -5.81 5.49 6.65
N PRO A 98 -5.91 6.55 7.48
CA PRO A 98 -6.54 6.45 8.80
C PRO A 98 -8.03 6.18 8.63
N SER A 99 -8.52 5.08 9.21
CA SER A 99 -9.95 4.87 9.39
C SER A 99 -10.27 5.01 10.88
N PRO A 100 -11.28 5.83 11.27
CA PRO A 100 -11.67 5.96 12.67
C PRO A 100 -12.26 4.67 13.23
N SER A 101 -12.79 3.81 12.36
CA SER A 101 -13.36 2.52 12.73
C SER A 101 -12.31 1.41 12.62
N ALA A 102 -12.36 0.45 13.53
CA ALA A 102 -11.57 -0.77 13.41
C ALA A 102 -11.93 -1.49 12.09
N PRO A 103 -10.95 -2.07 11.38
CA PRO A 103 -11.23 -2.78 10.13
C PRO A 103 -12.15 -3.98 10.39
N THR A 104 -13.14 -4.22 9.53
CA THR A 104 -14.06 -5.35 9.67
C THR A 104 -13.97 -6.27 8.46
N THR A 105 -14.23 -7.57 8.63
CA THR A 105 -14.27 -8.53 7.51
C THR A 105 -15.55 -8.43 6.68
N GLU A 106 -16.56 -7.73 7.19
CA GLU A 106 -17.85 -7.50 6.54
C GLU A 106 -17.72 -6.50 5.39
N ASP A 107 -16.97 -5.41 5.59
CA ASP A 107 -16.68 -4.43 4.54
C ASP A 107 -15.45 -4.84 3.72
N ARG A 108 -15.63 -5.90 2.91
CA ARG A 108 -14.58 -6.42 2.03
C ARG A 108 -14.04 -5.36 1.06
N PRO A 109 -14.87 -4.52 0.39
CA PRO A 109 -14.36 -3.45 -0.46
C PRO A 109 -13.43 -2.48 0.27
N ALA A 110 -13.80 -2.00 1.46
CA ALA A 110 -12.95 -1.10 2.24
C ALA A 110 -11.63 -1.77 2.64
N LEU A 111 -11.63 -3.05 3.03
CA LEU A 111 -10.39 -3.78 3.31
C LEU A 111 -9.50 -3.94 2.08
N VAL A 112 -10.07 -4.24 0.91
CA VAL A 112 -9.31 -4.38 -0.34
C VAL A 112 -8.67 -3.05 -0.73
N ARG A 113 -9.44 -1.95 -0.64
CA ARG A 113 -8.92 -0.61 -0.88
C ARG A 113 -7.83 -0.22 0.10
N ARG A 114 -8.02 -0.48 1.39
CA ARG A 114 -7.01 -0.18 2.42
C ARG A 114 -5.70 -0.94 2.19
N ARG A 115 -5.75 -2.19 1.71
CA ARG A 115 -4.55 -2.92 1.26
C ARG A 115 -3.87 -2.23 0.08
N ALA A 116 -4.65 -1.73 -0.89
CA ALA A 116 -4.11 -1.03 -2.05
C ALA A 116 -3.40 0.27 -1.63
N LEU A 117 -4.02 1.07 -0.78
CA LEU A 117 -3.45 2.32 -0.27
C LEU A 117 -2.18 2.09 0.55
N LEU A 118 -2.16 1.08 1.43
CA LEU A 118 -0.96 0.72 2.19
C LEU A 118 0.20 0.32 1.26
N ARG A 119 -0.09 -0.45 0.21
CA ARG A 119 0.92 -0.84 -0.80
C ARG A 119 1.42 0.37 -1.59
N LEU A 120 0.52 1.23 -2.05
CA LEU A 120 0.90 2.46 -2.73
C LEU A 120 1.81 3.33 -1.85
N ALA A 121 1.48 3.46 -0.56
CA ALA A 121 2.33 4.19 0.37
C ALA A 121 3.75 3.60 0.48
N VAL A 122 3.88 2.25 0.47
CA VAL A 122 5.21 1.61 0.43
C VAL A 122 5.96 1.97 -0.85
N GLU A 123 5.32 1.83 -2.02
CA GLU A 123 5.94 2.15 -3.33
C GLU A 123 6.39 3.62 -3.41
N LEU A 124 5.58 4.55 -2.90
CA LEU A 124 5.90 5.98 -2.91
C LEU A 124 7.04 6.34 -1.97
N VAL A 125 7.21 5.60 -0.87
CA VAL A 125 8.38 5.76 0.01
C VAL A 125 9.62 5.15 -0.64
N ALA A 126 9.50 3.95 -1.21
CA ALA A 126 10.60 3.21 -1.83
C ALA A 126 11.19 3.93 -3.05
N THR A 127 10.34 4.62 -3.81
CA THR A 127 10.75 5.46 -4.96
C THR A 127 11.16 6.87 -4.54
N GLU A 128 11.17 7.17 -3.25
CA GLU A 128 11.44 8.50 -2.68
C GLU A 128 10.50 9.61 -3.20
N THR A 129 9.37 9.25 -3.82
CA THR A 129 8.36 10.19 -4.32
C THR A 129 7.65 10.90 -3.17
N VAL A 130 7.34 10.17 -2.09
CA VAL A 130 6.70 10.71 -0.88
C VAL A 130 7.37 10.11 0.36
N PRO A 131 8.57 10.59 0.76
CA PRO A 131 9.28 10.05 1.94
C PRO A 131 8.47 10.16 3.23
N ALA A 132 7.65 11.21 3.36
CA ALA A 132 6.76 11.44 4.50
C ALA A 132 5.69 10.35 4.69
N ALA A 133 5.36 9.57 3.64
CA ALA A 133 4.42 8.47 3.75
C ALA A 133 4.91 7.36 4.71
N LEU A 134 6.21 7.29 5.04
CA LEU A 134 6.74 6.41 6.08
C LEU A 134 6.09 6.68 7.45
N THR A 135 5.86 7.95 7.78
CA THR A 135 5.19 8.35 9.04
C THR A 135 3.72 7.92 9.04
N LEU A 136 3.05 8.05 7.90
CA LEU A 136 1.65 7.60 7.72
C LEU A 136 1.53 6.08 7.89
N ILE A 137 2.45 5.32 7.29
CA ILE A 137 2.55 3.87 7.46
C ILE A 137 2.77 3.52 8.93
N GLY A 138 3.73 4.16 9.61
CA GLY A 138 4.01 3.90 11.01
C GLY A 138 2.81 4.17 11.93
N GLY A 139 2.08 5.26 11.69
CA GLY A 139 0.85 5.58 12.41
C GLY A 139 -0.25 4.54 12.20
N GLU A 140 -0.41 4.06 10.97
CA GLU A 140 -1.41 3.06 10.63
C GLU A 140 -1.05 1.67 11.18
N VAL A 141 0.23 1.26 11.12
CA VAL A 141 0.71 0.02 11.75
C VAL A 141 0.41 0.01 13.23
N ARG A 142 0.67 1.10 13.95
CA ARG A 142 0.34 1.18 15.39
C ARG A 142 -1.15 0.95 15.65
N ARG A 143 -2.04 1.59 14.88
CA ARG A 143 -3.50 1.40 15.01
C ARG A 143 -3.91 -0.05 14.74
N LEU A 144 -3.39 -0.66 13.67
CA LEU A 144 -3.70 -2.03 13.31
C LEU A 144 -3.16 -3.04 14.33
N CYS A 145 -1.95 -2.81 14.88
CA CYS A 145 -1.38 -3.64 15.94
C CYS A 145 -2.20 -3.59 17.23
N ALA A 146 -2.69 -2.40 17.61
CA ALA A 146 -3.59 -2.24 18.76
C ALA A 146 -4.89 -3.02 18.54
N ALA A 147 -5.56 -2.82 17.39
CA ALA A 147 -6.78 -3.54 17.04
C ALA A 147 -6.56 -5.07 17.02
N ALA A 148 -5.44 -5.53 16.47
CA ALA A 148 -5.09 -6.95 16.42
C ALA A 148 -4.82 -7.56 17.81
N SER A 149 -4.16 -6.81 18.71
CA SER A 149 -3.75 -7.30 20.03
C SER A 149 -4.88 -7.26 21.05
N GLU A 150 -5.64 -6.17 21.09
CA GLU A 150 -6.68 -5.94 22.11
C GLU A 150 -7.98 -6.69 21.78
N SER A 151 -8.50 -6.48 20.57
CA SER A 151 -9.79 -7.06 20.14
C SER A 151 -9.62 -8.37 19.36
N GLY A 152 -8.38 -8.75 19.06
CA GLY A 152 -8.15 -9.92 18.24
C GLY A 152 -8.61 -9.75 16.79
N ASN A 153 -8.58 -8.53 16.27
CA ASN A 153 -9.14 -8.21 14.97
C ASN A 153 -8.38 -8.93 13.82
N VAL A 154 -9.04 -9.91 13.19
CA VAL A 154 -8.47 -10.69 12.09
C VAL A 154 -8.29 -9.88 10.81
N ALA A 155 -9.12 -8.86 10.57
CA ALA A 155 -8.97 -7.95 9.44
C ALA A 155 -7.71 -7.08 9.60
N ALA A 156 -7.44 -6.59 10.82
CA ALA A 156 -6.22 -5.87 11.14
C ALA A 156 -4.97 -6.73 10.91
N LEU A 157 -4.97 -7.98 11.39
CA LEU A 157 -3.87 -8.93 11.13
C LEU A 157 -3.66 -9.17 9.63
N SER A 158 -4.74 -9.29 8.86
CA SER A 158 -4.65 -9.45 7.40
C SER A 158 -4.05 -8.22 6.70
N LEU A 159 -4.36 -7.01 7.17
CA LEU A 159 -3.77 -5.77 6.67
C LEU A 159 -2.28 -5.68 7.03
N LEU A 160 -1.89 -6.00 8.27
CA LEU A 160 -0.49 -6.05 8.71
C LEU A 160 0.33 -7.05 7.90
N ALA A 161 -0.20 -8.25 7.65
CA ALA A 161 0.45 -9.26 6.81
C ALA A 161 0.60 -8.77 5.35
N SER A 162 -0.40 -8.07 4.83
CA SER A 162 -0.34 -7.49 3.48
C SER A 162 0.73 -6.40 3.37
N LEU A 163 0.88 -5.57 4.40
CA LEU A 163 1.92 -4.54 4.48
C LEU A 163 3.31 -5.17 4.62
N ALA A 164 3.48 -6.14 5.51
CA ALA A 164 4.76 -6.82 5.72
C ALA A 164 5.26 -7.52 4.46
N LYS A 165 4.34 -8.06 3.64
CA LYS A 165 4.67 -8.60 2.32
C LYS A 165 5.07 -7.51 1.32
N ALA A 166 4.44 -6.34 1.38
CA ALA A 166 4.68 -5.26 0.44
C ALA A 166 6.00 -4.52 0.72
N GLY A 167 6.29 -4.21 1.98
CA GLY A 167 7.51 -3.51 2.40
C GLY A 167 8.56 -4.44 3.01
N ARG A 168 8.67 -5.65 2.49
CA ARG A 168 9.54 -6.69 3.06
C ARG A 168 10.99 -6.23 3.08
N GLU A 169 11.48 -5.65 1.99
CA GLU A 169 12.87 -5.23 1.87
C GLU A 169 13.00 -3.78 2.35
N GLU A 170 12.16 -2.90 1.84
CA GLU A 170 12.22 -1.46 1.99
C GLU A 170 11.88 -1.03 3.43
N LEU A 171 10.86 -1.63 4.04
CA LEU A 171 10.44 -1.27 5.41
C LEU A 171 11.04 -2.18 6.48
N LEU A 172 11.31 -3.44 6.18
CA LEU A 172 11.74 -4.43 7.19
C LEU A 172 13.19 -4.89 7.01
N GLY A 173 13.84 -4.61 5.90
CA GLY A 173 15.20 -5.06 5.61
C GLY A 173 15.32 -6.58 5.45
N LEU A 174 14.21 -7.27 5.12
CA LEU A 174 14.17 -8.73 5.00
C LEU A 174 14.40 -9.14 3.54
N GLY A 175 15.65 -9.11 3.08
CA GLY A 175 16.02 -9.59 1.75
C GLY A 175 15.62 -11.05 1.47
N ILE A 176 15.66 -11.45 0.20
CA ILE A 176 15.25 -12.78 -0.30
C ILE A 176 16.06 -13.94 0.31
N GLY A 177 17.20 -13.68 0.98
CA GLY A 177 18.15 -14.68 1.49
C GLY A 177 17.67 -15.70 2.54
N GLY A 178 16.37 -15.74 2.89
CA GLY A 178 15.80 -16.70 3.84
C GLY A 178 14.95 -17.83 3.25
N LEU A 179 14.57 -17.75 1.98
CA LEU A 179 13.79 -18.79 1.28
C LEU A 179 14.37 -18.87 -0.14
N SER A 180 14.80 -20.05 -0.58
CA SER A 180 15.52 -20.27 -1.85
C SER A 180 15.05 -19.34 -2.98
N ALA A 181 15.89 -18.38 -3.35
CA ALA A 181 15.56 -17.41 -4.40
C ALA A 181 15.34 -18.15 -5.72
N SER A 182 14.23 -17.88 -6.42
CA SER A 182 14.07 -18.30 -7.81
C SER A 182 14.98 -17.42 -8.71
N ASP A 183 15.38 -17.92 -9.88
CA ASP A 183 16.22 -17.15 -10.81
C ASP A 183 15.57 -15.81 -11.23
N SER A 184 14.23 -15.76 -11.26
CA SER A 184 13.46 -14.53 -11.51
C SER A 184 13.59 -13.51 -10.40
N ASP A 185 13.68 -13.96 -9.14
CA ASP A 185 13.79 -13.09 -7.97
C ASP A 185 15.20 -12.48 -7.86
N ALA A 186 16.22 -13.26 -8.20
CA ALA A 186 17.60 -12.80 -8.25
C ALA A 186 17.81 -11.76 -9.38
N ALA A 187 17.18 -11.94 -10.54
CA ALA A 187 17.22 -10.97 -11.62
C ALA A 187 16.53 -9.65 -11.23
N ALA A 188 15.38 -9.70 -10.55
CA ALA A 188 14.69 -8.51 -10.05
C ALA A 188 15.52 -7.76 -8.98
N ALA A 189 16.21 -8.48 -8.09
CA ALA A 189 17.09 -7.87 -7.09
C ALA A 189 18.30 -7.14 -7.73
N ARG A 190 18.95 -7.77 -8.73
CA ARG A 190 20.06 -7.15 -9.48
C ARG A 190 19.62 -5.91 -10.24
N LEU A 191 18.47 -5.99 -10.90
CA LEU A 191 17.89 -4.86 -11.61
C LEU A 191 17.59 -3.70 -10.65
N ARG A 192 17.10 -3.97 -9.43
CA ARG A 192 16.85 -2.92 -8.42
C ARG A 192 18.14 -2.26 -7.94
N GLU A 193 19.20 -3.03 -7.75
CA GLU A 193 20.53 -2.52 -7.37
C GLU A 193 21.13 -1.68 -8.50
N GLU A 194 21.00 -2.13 -9.76
CA GLU A 194 21.41 -1.37 -10.96
C GLU A 194 20.62 -0.08 -11.16
N ILE A 195 19.31 -0.09 -10.88
CA ILE A 195 18.44 1.10 -11.00
C ILE A 195 18.58 2.04 -9.79
N GLY A 196 19.28 1.63 -8.71
CA GLY A 196 19.45 2.44 -7.50
C GLY A 196 18.18 2.55 -6.63
N LEU A 197 17.20 1.66 -6.80
CA LEU A 197 15.97 1.58 -6.00
C LEU A 197 16.17 0.81 -4.67
N ALA A 198 17.38 0.85 -4.13
CA ALA A 198 17.75 0.18 -2.88
C ALA A 198 17.39 1.00 -1.64
N TRP A 199 16.32 1.79 -1.68
CA TRP A 199 15.91 2.58 -0.52
C TRP A 199 15.44 1.66 0.60
N HIS A 200 15.95 1.91 1.80
CA HIS A 200 15.53 1.22 3.01
C HIS A 200 15.17 2.24 4.08
N ALA A 201 14.10 1.98 4.81
CA ALA A 201 13.68 2.81 5.92
C ALA A 201 14.81 2.96 6.95
N PRO A 202 14.94 4.11 7.64
CA PRO A 202 15.96 4.30 8.66
C PRO A 202 15.94 3.18 9.71
N ALA A 203 17.11 2.79 10.22
CA ALA A 203 17.24 1.63 11.12
C ALA A 203 16.26 1.67 12.31
N GLY A 204 16.06 2.85 12.92
CA GLY A 204 15.09 3.03 14.00
C GLY A 204 13.65 2.78 13.57
N ALA A 205 13.25 3.26 12.39
CA ALA A 205 11.92 2.99 11.84
C ALA A 205 11.72 1.49 11.52
N ARG A 206 12.74 0.82 10.94
CA ARG A 206 12.70 -0.62 10.68
C ARG A 206 12.53 -1.42 11.97
N GLN A 207 13.31 -1.10 13.00
CA GLN A 207 13.23 -1.75 14.30
C GLN A 207 11.85 -1.57 14.94
N GLN A 208 11.28 -0.36 14.90
CA GLN A 208 9.95 -0.08 15.43
C GLN A 208 8.86 -0.84 14.67
N LEU A 209 8.90 -0.85 13.34
CA LEU A 209 7.93 -1.59 12.51
C LEU A 209 8.03 -3.09 12.76
N PHE A 210 9.26 -3.63 12.78
CA PHE A 210 9.50 -5.04 13.03
C PHE A 210 9.01 -5.46 14.43
N ALA A 211 9.32 -4.67 15.46
CA ALA A 211 8.87 -4.93 16.83
C ALA A 211 7.34 -4.90 16.94
N ALA A 212 6.68 -3.91 16.31
CA ALA A 212 5.23 -3.80 16.33
C ALA A 212 4.53 -4.97 15.62
N LEU A 213 5.02 -5.38 14.45
CA LEU A 213 4.50 -6.53 13.70
C LEU A 213 4.69 -7.84 14.47
N ARG A 214 5.88 -8.03 15.05
CA ARG A 214 6.20 -9.21 15.84
C ARG A 214 5.32 -9.32 17.09
N ALA A 215 5.14 -8.22 17.82
CA ALA A 215 4.27 -8.19 19.00
C ALA A 215 2.81 -8.55 18.63
N ALA A 216 2.29 -8.01 17.53
CA ALA A 216 0.95 -8.35 17.05
C ALA A 216 0.82 -9.84 16.65
N LEU A 217 1.86 -10.41 16.04
CA LEU A 217 1.90 -11.84 15.71
C LEU A 217 1.95 -12.72 16.96
N GLU A 218 2.77 -12.38 17.94
CA GLU A 218 2.88 -13.11 19.22
C GLU A 218 1.56 -13.07 20.01
N ALA A 219 0.90 -11.91 20.04
CA ALA A 219 -0.42 -11.76 20.64
C ALA A 219 -1.47 -12.64 19.93
N ALA A 220 -1.47 -12.64 18.59
CA ALA A 220 -2.36 -13.49 17.80
C ALA A 220 -2.09 -14.99 18.02
N ALA A 221 -0.83 -15.41 18.07
CA ALA A 221 -0.45 -16.80 18.32
C ALA A 221 -0.88 -17.27 19.72
N THR A 222 -0.67 -16.44 20.74
CA THR A 222 -1.10 -16.70 22.11
C THR A 222 -2.62 -16.89 22.18
N ARG A 223 -3.37 -16.02 21.50
CA ARG A 223 -4.84 -16.14 21.43
C ARG A 223 -5.27 -17.42 20.72
N LEU A 224 -4.67 -17.75 19.59
CA LEU A 224 -4.97 -18.99 18.86
C LEU A 224 -4.69 -20.24 19.71
N ALA A 225 -3.61 -20.24 20.48
CA ALA A 225 -3.29 -21.32 21.41
C ALA A 225 -4.38 -21.48 22.49
N ARG A 226 -4.89 -20.37 23.05
CA ARG A 226 -6.01 -20.39 24.02
C ARG A 226 -7.28 -20.94 23.38
N GLU A 227 -7.65 -20.50 22.18
CA GLU A 227 -8.83 -21.01 21.48
C GLU A 227 -8.69 -22.50 21.17
N ARG A 228 -7.52 -22.95 20.70
CA ARG A 228 -7.24 -24.37 20.46
C ARG A 228 -7.37 -25.20 21.74
N ALA A 229 -6.86 -24.70 22.87
CA ALA A 229 -7.00 -25.36 24.16
C ALA A 229 -8.48 -25.53 24.54
N ARG A 230 -9.29 -24.47 24.41
CA ARG A 230 -10.74 -24.51 24.66
C ARG A 230 -11.46 -25.50 23.74
N SER A 231 -11.20 -25.45 22.43
CA SER A 231 -11.81 -26.41 21.48
C SER A 231 -11.41 -27.85 21.76
N SER A 232 -10.16 -28.08 22.19
CA SER A 232 -9.69 -29.42 22.58
C SER A 232 -10.34 -29.92 23.87
N ALA A 233 -10.57 -29.04 24.84
CA ALA A 233 -11.28 -29.36 26.07
C ALA A 233 -12.75 -29.69 25.79
N TRP A 234 -13.41 -28.91 24.92
CA TRP A 234 -14.78 -29.19 24.47
C TRP A 234 -14.90 -30.57 23.83
N ARG A 235 -13.98 -30.91 22.89
CA ARG A 235 -13.95 -32.23 22.24
C ARG A 235 -13.73 -33.39 23.21
N ARG A 236 -12.95 -33.19 24.29
CA ARG A 236 -12.74 -34.22 25.32
C ARG A 236 -13.92 -34.33 26.29
N ALA A 237 -14.66 -33.24 26.50
CA ALA A 237 -15.79 -33.18 27.41
C ALA A 237 -17.14 -33.63 26.80
N THR A 238 -17.19 -33.94 25.50
CA THR A 238 -18.39 -34.48 24.84
C THR A 238 -18.20 -35.95 24.42
N PRO A 239 -18.54 -36.92 25.27
CA PRO A 239 -18.64 -38.32 24.87
C PRO A 239 -19.91 -38.55 24.03
N GLY A 240 -19.74 -38.91 22.76
CA GLY A 240 -20.56 -39.92 22.08
C GLY A 240 -22.09 -39.77 21.92
N THR A 241 -22.73 -38.59 22.04
CA THR A 241 -24.19 -38.50 21.84
C THR A 241 -24.60 -37.29 20.98
N TRP A 242 -24.44 -37.40 19.67
CA TRP A 242 -25.15 -36.51 18.72
C TRP A 242 -25.76 -37.29 17.54
N PHE A 243 -25.21 -38.47 17.20
CA PHE A 243 -25.81 -39.41 16.24
C PHE A 243 -26.42 -40.60 16.98
N GLY A 244 -27.46 -40.36 17.78
CA GLY A 244 -28.28 -41.39 18.41
C GLY A 244 -29.53 -41.66 17.58
N ALA A 245 -29.53 -42.79 16.87
CA ALA A 245 -30.66 -43.56 16.33
C ALA A 245 -31.98 -42.81 16.04
N ALA A 246 -32.18 -42.44 14.77
CA ALA A 246 -33.53 -42.46 14.19
C ALA A 246 -33.80 -43.92 13.78
N THR A 247 -34.48 -44.66 14.65
CA THR A 247 -35.22 -45.89 14.30
C THR A 247 -36.70 -45.57 14.26
#